data_AF-A0A7Y2UAP0-F1
#
_entry.id   AF-A0A7Y2UAP0-F1
#
_cell.length_a   1.000
_cell.length_b   1.000
_cell.length_c   1.000
_cell.angle_alpha   90.00
_cell.angle_beta   90.00
_cell.angle_gamma   90.00
#
_symmetry.space_group_name_H-M   'P 1'
#
loop_
_entity.id
_entity.type
_entity.pdbx_description
1 polymer ?
#
loop_
_entity_poly.entity_id
_entity_poly.type
_entity_poly.pdbx_seq_one_letter_code
_entity_poly.pdbx_strand_id
1 'polypeptide(L)'
;SYEQMKNLTDRIRKAAEDLGVKRIIFGECGHAWRVAYSFLNTLSGPFDFLDPRYPVPQHICEFTWDLIQKGELKFDKSANDHMTLTFHDSCNVARASRMGDTPGGQFEIPRAIIKAVCNNFVDMPADTIREATFCCGGGGGLLTDDLMEIRTKGASPRMTALQETVKDHGVTHMAAICAICKTQFAKIMPTYGLGMDRIVSLHQLVSNAIILDGQDGEDTDDDAGAEATESAAAG
;
A
#
# COMPACT_ATOMS: atom_id res chain seq x y z
N SER A 1 22.31 -2.01 18.20
CA SER A 1 22.60 -3.26 18.94
C SER A 1 21.32 -4.09 19.04
N TYR A 2 21.42 -5.40 19.30
CA TYR A 2 20.26 -6.29 19.52
C TYR A 2 19.32 -5.75 20.61
N GLU A 3 19.89 -5.30 21.72
CA GLU A 3 19.15 -4.74 22.87
C GLU A 3 18.25 -3.57 22.47
N GLN A 4 18.73 -2.65 21.64
CA GLN A 4 17.93 -1.52 21.18
C GLN A 4 16.76 -1.96 20.28
N MET A 5 16.98 -2.93 19.39
CA MET A 5 15.90 -3.49 18.56
C MET A 5 14.84 -4.17 19.43
N LYS A 6 15.27 -4.91 20.46
CA LYS A 6 14.36 -5.54 21.43
C LYS A 6 13.55 -4.49 22.21
N ASN A 7 14.21 -3.51 22.80
CA ASN A 7 13.55 -2.45 23.57
C ASN A 7 12.50 -1.69 22.75
N LEU A 8 12.79 -1.44 21.46
CA LEU A 8 11.84 -0.78 20.56
C LEU A 8 10.65 -1.68 20.21
N THR A 9 10.88 -2.95 19.92
CA THR A 9 9.83 -3.91 19.54
C THR A 9 8.94 -4.31 20.71
N ASP A 10 9.49 -4.39 21.93
CA ASP A 10 8.73 -4.69 23.15
C ASP A 10 7.65 -3.63 23.45
N ARG A 11 7.79 -2.40 22.95
CA ARG A 11 6.75 -1.37 23.07
C ARG A 11 5.45 -1.79 22.38
N ILE A 12 5.55 -2.51 21.26
CA ILE A 12 4.39 -3.01 20.51
C ILE A 12 3.72 -4.13 21.33
N ARG A 13 4.51 -5.07 21.85
CA ARG A 13 4.01 -6.16 22.71
C ARG A 13 3.31 -5.60 23.95
N LYS A 14 3.98 -4.71 24.68
CA LYS A 14 3.45 -4.10 25.89
C LYS A 14 2.14 -3.37 25.63
N ALA A 15 2.07 -2.56 24.57
CA ALA A 15 0.82 -1.89 24.21
C ALA A 15 -0.30 -2.89 23.88
N ALA A 16 0.02 -3.98 23.20
CA ALA A 16 -0.96 -5.02 22.87
C ALA A 16 -1.49 -5.75 24.12
N GLU A 17 -0.61 -6.08 25.08
CA GLU A 17 -0.98 -6.69 26.37
C GLU A 17 -1.79 -5.72 27.25
N ASP A 18 -1.34 -4.48 27.40
CA ASP A 18 -2.00 -3.44 28.22
C ASP A 18 -3.42 -3.14 27.69
N LEU A 19 -3.62 -3.16 26.37
CA LEU A 19 -4.94 -2.98 25.73
C LEU A 19 -5.77 -4.27 25.65
N GLY A 20 -5.20 -5.42 25.98
CA GLY A 20 -5.88 -6.71 25.88
C GLY A 20 -6.30 -7.11 24.46
N VAL A 21 -5.58 -6.64 23.43
CA VAL A 21 -5.97 -6.89 22.03
C VAL A 21 -5.81 -8.35 21.66
N LYS A 22 -6.65 -8.81 20.72
CA LYS A 22 -6.61 -10.19 20.21
C LYS A 22 -5.96 -10.33 18.84
N ARG A 23 -5.68 -9.21 18.18
CA ARG A 23 -5.01 -9.15 16.87
C ARG A 23 -4.07 -7.94 16.84
N ILE A 24 -2.94 -8.08 16.18
CA ILE A 24 -2.01 -6.98 15.88
C ILE A 24 -1.94 -6.87 14.36
N ILE A 25 -2.27 -5.70 13.82
CA ILE A 25 -2.33 -5.46 12.37
C ILE A 25 -1.34 -4.36 12.01
N PHE A 26 -0.43 -4.67 11.09
CA PHE A 26 0.49 -3.71 10.50
C PHE A 26 -0.13 -3.13 9.24
N GLY A 27 -0.22 -1.80 9.20
CA GLY A 27 -0.68 -1.07 8.01
C GLY A 27 0.28 -1.20 6.82
N GLU A 28 -0.03 -0.49 5.75
CA GLU A 28 0.73 -0.54 4.50
C GLU A 28 2.14 0.06 4.62
N CYS A 29 3.11 -0.77 4.97
CA CYS A 29 4.52 -0.42 4.91
C CYS A 29 5.35 -1.68 4.78
N GLY A 30 5.96 -1.92 3.62
CA GLY A 30 6.83 -3.07 3.43
C GLY A 30 8.02 -3.11 4.39
N HIS A 31 8.49 -1.95 4.87
CA HIS A 31 9.59 -1.87 5.83
C HIS A 31 9.14 -2.33 7.23
N ALA A 32 8.01 -1.81 7.71
CA ALA A 32 7.44 -2.24 8.99
C ALA A 32 7.01 -3.71 8.93
N TRP A 33 6.42 -4.13 7.81
CA TRP A 33 6.01 -5.51 7.61
C TRP A 33 7.17 -6.48 7.60
N ARG A 34 8.28 -6.16 6.91
CA ARG A 34 9.49 -6.98 6.98
C ARG A 34 9.98 -7.12 8.43
N VAL A 35 9.95 -6.04 9.21
CA VAL A 35 10.32 -6.11 10.62
C VAL A 35 9.38 -7.02 11.40
N ALA A 36 8.08 -6.86 11.19
CA ALA A 36 7.06 -7.68 11.83
C ALA A 36 7.21 -9.17 11.50
N TYR A 37 7.22 -9.47 10.21
CA TYR A 37 7.31 -10.82 9.68
C TYR A 37 8.60 -11.54 10.07
N SER A 38 9.76 -10.89 9.92
CA SER A 38 11.05 -11.56 10.09
C SER A 38 11.60 -11.54 11.51
N PHE A 39 11.23 -10.56 12.33
CA PHE A 39 11.95 -10.31 13.58
C PHE A 39 11.07 -10.21 14.83
N LEU A 40 9.79 -9.83 14.74
CA LEU A 40 9.00 -9.60 15.96
C LEU A 40 8.86 -10.84 16.84
N ASN A 41 8.66 -12.02 16.25
CA ASN A 41 8.54 -13.24 17.05
C ASN A 41 9.84 -13.56 17.81
N THR A 42 11.00 -13.30 17.18
CA THR A 42 12.31 -13.51 17.82
C THR A 42 12.63 -12.44 18.87
N LEU A 43 12.29 -11.17 18.60
CA LEU A 43 12.65 -10.05 19.46
C LEU A 43 11.69 -9.89 20.65
N SER A 44 10.39 -10.08 20.41
CA SER A 44 9.31 -9.77 21.37
C SER A 44 8.23 -10.84 21.47
N GLY A 45 8.34 -11.95 20.72
CA GLY A 45 7.43 -13.08 20.85
C GLY A 45 7.81 -14.06 21.97
N PRO A 46 7.04 -15.15 22.14
CA PRO A 46 5.81 -15.47 21.42
C PRO A 46 4.64 -14.54 21.83
N PHE A 47 3.65 -14.41 20.94
CA PHE A 47 2.46 -13.56 21.11
C PHE A 47 1.23 -14.38 21.56
N ASP A 48 1.41 -15.26 22.54
CA ASP A 48 0.41 -16.27 22.94
C ASP A 48 -0.91 -15.69 23.51
N PHE A 49 -0.95 -14.38 23.80
CA PHE A 49 -2.17 -13.68 24.25
C PHE A 49 -3.15 -13.33 23.11
N LEU A 50 -2.70 -13.44 21.85
CA LEU A 50 -3.52 -13.23 20.66
C LEU A 50 -4.55 -14.35 20.49
N ASP A 51 -5.54 -14.13 19.63
CA ASP A 51 -6.47 -15.18 19.22
C ASP A 51 -5.70 -16.33 18.55
N PRO A 52 -5.90 -17.61 18.93
CA PRO A 52 -5.22 -18.75 18.30
C PRO A 52 -5.45 -18.87 16.79
N ARG A 53 -6.53 -18.28 16.25
CA ARG A 53 -6.80 -18.20 14.81
C ARG A 53 -5.89 -17.19 14.11
N TYR A 54 -5.31 -16.26 14.85
CA TYR A 54 -4.42 -15.19 14.38
C TYR A 54 -3.19 -15.07 15.30
N PRO A 55 -2.34 -16.11 15.39
CA PRO A 55 -1.35 -16.26 16.46
C PRO A 55 -0.11 -15.35 16.32
N VAL A 56 0.00 -14.62 15.20
CA VAL A 56 1.11 -13.71 14.91
C VAL A 56 0.58 -12.39 14.34
N PRO A 57 1.33 -11.29 14.45
CA PRO A 57 0.97 -10.05 13.77
C PRO A 57 0.75 -10.23 12.27
N GLN A 58 -0.27 -9.57 11.73
CA GLN A 58 -0.70 -9.70 10.34
C GLN A 58 -0.44 -8.42 9.55
N HIS A 59 -0.21 -8.53 8.25
CA HIS A 59 -0.30 -7.40 7.33
C HIS A 59 -1.77 -7.04 7.13
N ILE A 60 -2.08 -5.76 6.95
CA ILE A 60 -3.45 -5.29 6.73
C ILE A 60 -4.12 -5.96 5.51
N CYS A 61 -3.35 -6.33 4.48
CA CYS A 61 -3.91 -7.10 3.36
C CYS A 61 -4.41 -8.49 3.78
N GLU A 62 -3.75 -9.17 4.73
CA GLU A 62 -4.24 -10.47 5.23
C GLU A 62 -5.55 -10.29 5.98
N PHE A 63 -5.63 -9.24 6.80
CA PHE A 63 -6.87 -8.88 7.51
C PHE A 63 -8.01 -8.60 6.54
N THR A 64 -7.77 -7.72 5.56
CA THR A 64 -8.79 -7.35 4.56
C THR A 64 -9.20 -8.57 3.74
N TRP A 65 -8.25 -9.37 3.25
CA TRP A 65 -8.56 -10.55 2.46
C TRP A 65 -9.35 -11.61 3.23
N ASP A 66 -9.03 -11.85 4.50
CA ASP A 66 -9.79 -12.73 5.40
C ASP A 66 -11.27 -12.32 5.49
N LEU A 67 -11.55 -11.01 5.62
CA LEU A 67 -12.92 -10.49 5.65
C LEU A 67 -13.64 -10.63 4.30
N ILE A 68 -12.93 -10.39 3.19
CA ILE A 68 -13.47 -10.58 1.83
C ILE A 68 -13.87 -12.05 1.62
N GLN A 69 -13.01 -12.99 2.01
CA GLN A 69 -13.26 -14.42 1.85
C GLN A 69 -14.45 -14.92 2.68
N LYS A 70 -14.70 -14.29 3.84
CA LYS A 70 -15.87 -14.60 4.68
C LYS A 70 -17.17 -13.94 4.18
N GLY A 71 -17.09 -13.07 3.17
CA GLY A 71 -18.24 -12.29 2.71
C GLY A 71 -18.70 -11.24 3.71
N GLU A 72 -17.82 -10.82 4.63
CA GLU A 72 -18.13 -9.79 5.63
C GLU A 72 -18.08 -8.37 5.05
N LEU A 73 -17.45 -8.21 3.87
CA LEU A 73 -17.35 -6.93 3.17
C LEU A 73 -18.16 -6.96 1.88
N LYS A 74 -18.89 -5.88 1.62
CA LYS A 74 -19.57 -5.59 0.35
C LYS A 74 -18.87 -4.44 -0.35
N PHE A 75 -18.78 -4.52 -1.67
CA PHE A 75 -18.12 -3.49 -2.48
C PHE A 75 -18.95 -3.06 -3.66
N ASP A 76 -18.97 -1.75 -3.91
CA ASP A 76 -19.25 -1.18 -5.22
C ASP A 76 -17.94 -0.91 -5.95
N LYS A 77 -17.61 -1.78 -6.90
CA LYS A 77 -16.38 -1.68 -7.68
C LYS A 77 -16.36 -0.47 -8.60
N SER A 78 -17.54 0.06 -8.96
CA SER A 78 -17.66 1.16 -9.92
C SER A 78 -17.08 2.48 -9.39
N ALA A 79 -16.99 2.61 -8.06
CA ALA A 79 -16.30 3.72 -7.40
C ALA A 79 -14.83 3.87 -7.84
N ASN A 80 -14.21 2.83 -8.38
CA ASN A 80 -12.84 2.85 -8.90
C ASN A 80 -12.76 2.83 -10.45
N ASP A 81 -13.88 2.88 -11.19
CA ASP A 81 -13.89 2.71 -12.66
C ASP A 81 -13.25 3.87 -13.43
N HIS A 82 -13.12 5.04 -12.80
CA HIS A 82 -12.36 6.17 -13.33
C HIS A 82 -10.86 5.89 -13.46
N MET A 83 -10.37 4.76 -12.91
CA MET A 83 -8.98 4.35 -13.00
C MET A 83 -8.82 3.01 -13.73
N THR A 84 -7.84 2.94 -14.63
CA THR A 84 -7.18 1.67 -15.02
C THR A 84 -5.95 1.46 -14.13
N LEU A 85 -5.96 0.42 -13.29
CA LEU A 85 -4.95 0.15 -12.27
C LEU A 85 -3.86 -0.82 -12.73
N THR A 86 -2.64 -0.59 -12.25
CA THR A 86 -1.60 -1.61 -12.11
C THR A 86 -1.09 -1.70 -10.67
N PHE A 87 -0.22 -2.66 -10.35
CA PHE A 87 0.26 -2.90 -8.98
C PHE A 87 1.79 -2.94 -8.88
N HIS A 88 2.33 -2.22 -7.90
CA HIS A 88 3.74 -2.26 -7.53
C HIS A 88 4.01 -3.26 -6.41
N ASP A 89 4.60 -4.41 -6.77
CA ASP A 89 5.15 -5.36 -5.80
C ASP A 89 6.29 -4.70 -5.00
N SER A 90 5.99 -4.30 -3.76
CA SER A 90 6.93 -3.56 -2.92
C SER A 90 8.09 -4.45 -2.48
N CYS A 91 9.33 -4.04 -2.70
CA CYS A 91 10.52 -4.91 -2.58
C CYS A 91 10.68 -5.62 -1.22
N ASN A 92 10.41 -4.96 -0.09
CA ASN A 92 10.50 -5.61 1.23
C ASN A 92 9.39 -6.66 1.43
N VAL A 93 8.24 -6.49 0.80
CA VAL A 93 7.16 -7.49 0.79
C VAL A 93 7.50 -8.62 -0.18
N ALA A 94 7.86 -8.27 -1.41
CA ALA A 94 8.12 -9.21 -2.50
C ALA A 94 9.31 -10.14 -2.26
N ARG A 95 10.42 -9.63 -1.69
CA ARG A 95 11.70 -10.38 -1.58
C ARG A 95 12.17 -10.65 -0.15
N ALA A 96 11.67 -9.92 0.85
CA ALA A 96 12.21 -10.01 2.21
C ALA A 96 11.17 -10.46 3.26
N SER A 97 9.93 -10.70 2.86
CA SER A 97 8.89 -11.24 3.74
C SER A 97 7.91 -12.09 2.93
N ARG A 98 6.94 -12.68 3.63
CA ARG A 98 5.76 -13.31 3.01
C ARG A 98 4.51 -12.68 3.60
N MET A 99 3.37 -13.12 3.11
CA MET A 99 2.05 -12.70 3.55
C MET A 99 1.11 -13.88 3.38
N GLY A 100 0.22 -14.10 4.35
CA GLY A 100 -0.64 -15.26 4.38
C GLY A 100 0.08 -16.54 4.79
N ASP A 101 -0.68 -17.63 4.73
CA ASP A 101 -0.29 -18.99 5.10
C ASP A 101 0.26 -19.82 3.92
N THR A 102 0.05 -19.36 2.69
CA THR A 102 0.52 -20.05 1.47
C THR A 102 1.77 -19.40 0.84
N PRO A 103 2.69 -20.19 0.25
CA PRO A 103 3.78 -19.65 -0.57
C PRO A 103 3.26 -18.73 -1.68
N GLY A 104 3.85 -17.54 -1.81
CA GLY A 104 3.45 -16.56 -2.83
C GLY A 104 2.26 -15.69 -2.44
N GLY A 105 1.70 -15.83 -1.23
CA GLY A 105 0.58 -15.00 -0.77
C GLY A 105 0.91 -13.49 -0.79
N GLN A 106 2.17 -13.10 -0.64
CA GLN A 106 2.62 -11.71 -0.78
C GLN A 106 2.43 -11.11 -2.18
N PHE A 107 2.21 -11.95 -3.19
CA PHE A 107 1.91 -11.55 -4.56
C PHE A 107 0.42 -11.66 -4.87
N GLU A 108 -0.22 -12.73 -4.39
CA GLU A 108 -1.61 -13.05 -4.74
C GLU A 108 -2.63 -12.31 -3.88
N ILE A 109 -2.39 -12.16 -2.57
CA ILE A 109 -3.33 -11.50 -1.66
C ILE A 109 -3.60 -10.04 -2.07
N PRO A 110 -2.58 -9.19 -2.33
CA PRO A 110 -2.83 -7.82 -2.76
C PRO A 110 -3.60 -7.75 -4.08
N ARG A 111 -3.27 -8.62 -5.04
CA ARG A 111 -3.97 -8.69 -6.34
C ARG A 111 -5.41 -9.16 -6.19
N ALA A 112 -5.68 -10.12 -5.30
CA ALA A 112 -7.02 -10.60 -5.02
C ALA A 112 -7.90 -9.49 -4.44
N ILE A 113 -7.35 -8.69 -3.51
CA ILE A 113 -8.07 -7.52 -2.97
C ILE A 113 -8.34 -6.51 -4.08
N ILE A 114 -7.35 -6.15 -4.92
CA ILE A 114 -7.54 -5.22 -6.03
C ILE A 114 -8.66 -5.70 -6.97
N LYS A 115 -8.66 -6.98 -7.34
CA LYS A 115 -9.72 -7.56 -8.20
C LYS A 115 -11.09 -7.57 -7.54
N ALA A 116 -11.16 -7.63 -6.22
CA ALA A 116 -12.41 -7.54 -5.46
C ALA A 116 -12.98 -6.11 -5.46
N VAL A 117 -12.13 -5.07 -5.54
CA VAL A 117 -12.56 -3.66 -5.38
C VAL A 117 -12.43 -2.80 -6.64
N CYS A 118 -11.81 -3.30 -7.72
CA CYS A 118 -11.64 -2.58 -8.99
C CYS A 118 -12.04 -3.45 -10.19
N ASN A 119 -12.69 -2.86 -11.21
CA ASN A 119 -13.01 -3.56 -12.46
C ASN A 119 -11.83 -3.57 -13.44
N ASN A 120 -11.06 -2.48 -13.49
CA ASN A 120 -10.00 -2.29 -14.47
C ASN A 120 -8.62 -2.50 -13.84
N PHE A 121 -8.07 -3.70 -13.95
CA PHE A 121 -6.74 -4.04 -13.43
C PHE A 121 -5.90 -4.78 -14.47
N VAL A 122 -4.66 -4.32 -14.65
CA VAL A 122 -3.66 -4.91 -15.55
C VAL A 122 -2.32 -4.97 -14.82
N ASP A 123 -1.73 -6.17 -14.76
CA ASP A 123 -0.37 -6.34 -14.26
C ASP A 123 0.66 -5.79 -15.26
N MET A 124 1.78 -5.29 -14.73
CA MET A 124 2.97 -4.95 -15.54
C MET A 124 3.60 -6.22 -16.16
N PRO A 125 4.53 -6.09 -17.14
CA PRO A 125 5.21 -7.23 -17.75
C PRO A 125 5.80 -8.21 -16.71
N ALA A 126 5.68 -9.51 -16.99
CA ALA A 126 5.93 -10.59 -16.04
C ALA A 126 7.35 -10.60 -15.45
N ASP A 127 8.33 -10.15 -16.24
CA ASP A 127 9.75 -10.01 -15.88
C ASP A 127 10.04 -8.75 -15.04
N THR A 128 9.02 -7.97 -14.69
CA THR A 128 9.12 -6.74 -13.90
C THR A 128 8.28 -6.78 -12.62
N ILE A 129 7.62 -7.89 -12.31
CA ILE A 129 6.72 -8.03 -11.15
C ILE A 129 7.15 -9.19 -10.26
N ARG A 130 6.45 -9.36 -9.13
CA ARG A 130 6.69 -10.41 -8.13
C ARG A 130 8.16 -10.44 -7.69
N GLU A 131 8.85 -11.57 -7.77
CA GLU A 131 10.25 -11.70 -7.36
C GLU A 131 11.20 -10.82 -8.20
N ALA A 132 10.88 -10.64 -9.49
CA ALA A 132 11.61 -9.80 -10.43
C ALA A 132 11.28 -8.29 -10.30
N THR A 133 10.50 -7.89 -9.30
CA THR A 133 10.09 -6.49 -9.11
C THR A 133 11.25 -5.51 -9.02
N PHE A 134 11.14 -4.38 -9.72
CA PHE A 134 12.08 -3.27 -9.57
C PHE A 134 11.79 -2.42 -8.32
N CYS A 135 12.85 -1.90 -7.70
CA CYS A 135 12.78 -1.00 -6.56
C CYS A 135 12.14 0.34 -6.93
N CYS A 136 11.45 1.00 -5.98
CA CYS A 136 10.95 2.37 -6.16
C CYS A 136 12.04 3.45 -6.10
N GLY A 137 13.26 3.10 -5.65
CA GLY A 137 14.38 4.03 -5.47
C GLY A 137 14.41 4.79 -4.14
N GLY A 138 13.40 4.64 -3.27
CA GLY A 138 13.28 5.40 -2.02
C GLY A 138 13.60 4.63 -0.73
N GLY A 139 13.86 3.32 -0.80
CA GLY A 139 14.17 2.48 0.38
C GLY A 139 15.59 2.69 0.92
N GLY A 140 15.93 2.02 2.03
CA GLY A 140 17.32 1.93 2.51
C GLY A 140 17.92 3.24 3.06
N GLY A 141 17.08 4.15 3.57
CA GLY A 141 17.53 5.45 4.09
C GLY A 141 17.70 6.52 3.02
N LEU A 142 17.29 6.25 1.77
CA LEU A 142 17.43 7.19 0.66
C LEU A 142 16.35 8.27 0.63
N LEU A 143 15.27 8.16 1.40
CA LEU A 143 14.10 9.05 1.35
C LEU A 143 14.34 10.44 1.97
N THR A 144 15.41 11.11 1.57
CA THR A 144 15.70 12.52 1.83
C THR A 144 15.69 13.29 0.50
N ASP A 145 15.44 14.59 0.55
CA ASP A 145 15.37 15.43 -0.64
C ASP A 145 16.75 15.75 -1.23
N ASP A 146 17.82 15.66 -0.43
CA ASP A 146 19.21 15.79 -0.91
C ASP A 146 19.63 14.66 -1.87
N LEU A 147 18.91 13.54 -1.86
CA LEU A 147 19.20 12.36 -2.67
C LEU A 147 18.22 12.20 -3.84
N MET A 148 17.47 13.26 -4.21
CA MET A 148 16.49 13.19 -5.30
C MET A 148 17.06 12.64 -6.61
N GLU A 149 18.26 13.05 -7.02
CA GLU A 149 18.87 12.54 -8.24
C GLU A 149 19.07 11.01 -8.21
N ILE A 150 19.60 10.49 -7.09
CA ILE A 150 19.84 9.05 -6.90
C ILE A 150 18.50 8.30 -6.82
N ARG A 151 17.53 8.85 -6.10
CA ARG A 151 16.18 8.30 -5.96
C ARG A 151 15.49 8.17 -7.32
N THR A 152 15.57 9.21 -8.15
CA THR A 152 15.01 9.22 -9.52
C THR A 152 15.72 8.18 -10.38
N LYS A 153 17.05 8.24 -10.51
CA LYS A 153 17.81 7.27 -11.32
C LYS A 153 17.59 5.82 -10.88
N GLY A 154 17.56 5.56 -9.58
CA GLY A 154 17.34 4.23 -9.00
C GLY A 154 15.94 3.67 -9.27
N ALA A 155 14.95 4.53 -9.52
CA ALA A 155 13.61 4.12 -9.88
C ALA A 155 13.42 3.88 -11.39
N SER A 156 14.40 4.26 -12.22
CA SER A 156 14.26 4.23 -13.68
C SER A 156 13.76 2.90 -14.24
N PRO A 157 14.21 1.70 -13.82
CA PRO A 157 13.69 0.45 -14.37
C PRO A 157 12.20 0.24 -14.07
N ARG A 158 11.74 0.65 -12.88
CA ARG A 158 10.31 0.60 -12.52
C ARG A 158 9.51 1.61 -13.33
N MET A 159 10.03 2.81 -13.52
CA MET A 159 9.34 3.85 -14.27
C MET A 159 9.22 3.50 -15.75
N THR A 160 10.24 2.87 -16.34
CA THR A 160 10.17 2.33 -17.71
C THR A 160 9.05 1.30 -17.84
N ALA A 161 9.01 0.29 -16.95
CA ALA A 161 7.97 -0.73 -16.97
C ALA A 161 6.56 -0.13 -16.78
N LEU A 162 6.42 0.89 -15.93
CA LEU A 162 5.15 1.61 -15.76
C LEU A 162 4.77 2.37 -17.03
N GLN A 163 5.68 3.12 -17.65
CA GLN A 163 5.41 3.88 -18.88
C GLN A 163 5.03 2.97 -20.06
N GLU A 164 5.66 1.81 -20.19
CA GLU A 164 5.27 0.78 -21.17
C GLU A 164 3.83 0.31 -20.93
N THR A 165 3.48 0.00 -19.67
CA THR A 165 2.13 -0.44 -19.31
C THR A 165 1.08 0.68 -19.49
N VAL A 166 1.45 1.94 -19.24
CA VAL A 166 0.61 3.11 -19.55
C VAL A 166 0.34 3.20 -21.05
N LYS A 167 1.38 3.04 -21.88
CA LYS A 167 1.26 3.11 -23.34
C LYS A 167 0.45 1.96 -23.92
N ASP A 168 0.71 0.73 -23.48
CA ASP A 168 0.17 -0.47 -24.10
C ASP A 168 -1.22 -0.84 -23.59
N HIS A 169 -1.55 -0.46 -22.34
CA HIS A 169 -2.79 -0.85 -21.68
C HIS A 169 -3.61 0.33 -21.14
N GLY A 170 -3.18 1.57 -21.36
CA GLY A 170 -3.89 2.75 -20.88
C GLY A 170 -3.94 2.84 -19.35
N VAL A 171 -2.94 2.29 -18.65
CA VAL A 171 -2.86 2.40 -17.19
C VAL A 171 -2.82 3.87 -16.78
N THR A 172 -3.64 4.21 -15.80
CA THR A 172 -3.78 5.57 -15.26
C THR A 172 -3.12 5.69 -13.90
N HIS A 173 -3.25 4.66 -13.05
CA HIS A 173 -2.81 4.65 -11.67
C HIS A 173 -2.04 3.37 -11.33
N MET A 174 -1.12 3.46 -10.38
CA MET A 174 -0.38 2.35 -9.82
C MET A 174 -0.68 2.25 -8.32
N ALA A 175 -1.15 1.11 -7.84
CA ALA A 175 -1.36 0.85 -6.43
C ALA A 175 -0.08 0.30 -5.77
N ALA A 176 0.14 0.65 -4.50
CA ALA A 176 1.24 0.10 -3.70
C ALA A 176 0.82 -0.13 -2.24
N ILE A 177 1.44 -1.14 -1.61
CA ILE A 177 1.22 -1.52 -0.20
C ILE A 177 2.37 -1.09 0.73
N CYS A 178 3.17 -0.10 0.31
CA CYS A 178 4.30 0.39 1.08
C CYS A 178 4.29 1.91 1.14
N ALA A 179 4.17 2.47 2.35
CA ALA A 179 4.24 3.91 2.59
C ALA A 179 5.43 4.59 1.90
N ILE A 180 6.64 4.01 2.02
CA ILE A 180 7.85 4.54 1.37
C ILE A 180 7.74 4.52 -0.15
N CYS A 181 7.17 3.47 -0.75
CA CYS A 181 6.96 3.44 -2.19
C CYS A 181 5.98 4.54 -2.62
N LYS A 182 4.88 4.74 -1.87
CA LYS A 182 3.89 5.79 -2.14
C LYS A 182 4.54 7.18 -2.10
N THR A 183 5.24 7.51 -1.01
CA THR A 183 5.94 8.80 -0.85
C THR A 183 7.00 9.01 -1.93
N GLN A 184 7.73 7.95 -2.28
CA GLN A 184 8.76 8.03 -3.31
C GLN A 184 8.16 8.32 -4.68
N PHE A 185 7.20 7.52 -5.13
CA PHE A 185 6.59 7.70 -6.45
C PHE A 185 5.88 9.03 -6.60
N ALA A 186 5.18 9.51 -5.56
CA ALA A 186 4.53 10.81 -5.60
C ALA A 186 5.53 11.95 -5.92
N LYS A 187 6.78 11.84 -5.45
CA LYS A 187 7.84 12.82 -5.71
C LYS A 187 8.53 12.62 -7.07
N ILE A 188 8.71 11.39 -7.54
CA ILE A 188 9.49 11.11 -8.77
C ILE A 188 8.65 10.96 -10.05
N MET A 189 7.38 10.59 -9.95
CA MET A 189 6.51 10.42 -11.13
C MET A 189 6.51 11.66 -12.05
N PRO A 190 6.49 12.91 -11.53
CA PRO A 190 6.56 14.12 -12.36
C PRO A 190 7.81 14.21 -13.23
N THR A 191 8.96 13.73 -12.75
CA THR A 191 10.21 13.74 -13.56
C THR A 191 10.15 12.77 -14.74
N TYR A 192 9.19 11.84 -14.74
CA TYR A 192 8.91 10.90 -15.82
C TYR A 192 7.64 11.27 -16.60
N GLY A 193 7.11 12.48 -16.43
CA GLY A 193 5.92 12.95 -17.16
C GLY A 193 4.60 12.35 -16.66
N LEU A 194 4.56 11.82 -15.45
CA LEU A 194 3.37 11.24 -14.82
C LEU A 194 2.93 12.13 -13.64
N GLY A 195 1.62 12.30 -13.47
CA GLY A 195 1.05 13.04 -12.33
C GLY A 195 1.42 12.42 -10.98
N MET A 196 1.60 13.24 -9.95
CA MET A 196 1.96 12.76 -8.60
C MET A 196 0.83 11.97 -7.92
N ASP A 197 -0.41 12.21 -8.33
CA ASP A 197 -1.66 11.57 -7.91
C ASP A 197 -1.84 10.16 -8.49
N ARG A 198 -1.03 9.77 -9.48
CA ARG A 198 -1.10 8.45 -10.12
C ARG A 198 -0.63 7.30 -9.23
N ILE A 199 -0.10 7.57 -8.04
CA ILE A 199 0.23 6.54 -7.05
C ILE A 199 -0.82 6.52 -5.93
N VAL A 200 -1.46 5.37 -5.76
CA VAL A 200 -2.52 5.18 -4.75
C VAL A 200 -2.17 4.08 -3.76
N SER A 201 -2.81 4.14 -2.59
CA SER A 201 -2.82 3.04 -1.63
C SER A 201 -3.76 1.93 -2.10
N LEU A 202 -3.41 0.66 -1.85
CA LEU A 202 -4.36 -0.42 -2.08
C LEU A 202 -5.59 -0.26 -1.17
N HIS A 203 -5.39 0.13 0.09
CA HIS A 203 -6.50 0.37 1.02
C HIS A 203 -7.27 1.66 0.73
N GLN A 204 -6.76 2.58 -0.10
CA GLN A 204 -7.58 3.66 -0.66
C GLN A 204 -8.60 3.09 -1.66
N LEU A 205 -8.21 2.13 -2.52
CA LEU A 205 -9.14 1.46 -3.42
C LEU A 205 -10.23 0.71 -2.65
N VAL A 206 -9.86 0.06 -1.54
CA VAL A 206 -10.81 -0.60 -0.63
C VAL A 206 -11.75 0.44 0.00
N SER A 207 -11.21 1.56 0.48
CA SER A 207 -12.01 2.63 1.08
C SER A 207 -13.00 3.26 0.11
N ASN A 208 -12.63 3.42 -1.17
CA ASN A 208 -13.54 3.96 -2.18
C ASN A 208 -14.70 3.02 -2.47
N ALA A 209 -14.46 1.70 -2.46
CA ALA A 209 -15.42 0.72 -2.92
C ALA A 209 -16.29 0.13 -1.78
N ILE A 210 -15.84 0.20 -0.52
CA ILE A 210 -16.53 -0.47 0.58
C ILE A 210 -17.90 0.17 0.86
N ILE A 211 -18.94 -0.67 0.95
CA ILE A 211 -20.29 -0.26 1.33
C ILE A 211 -20.44 -0.51 2.83
N LEU A 212 -20.60 0.56 3.61
CA LEU A 212 -20.81 0.46 5.06
C LEU A 212 -22.30 0.56 5.39
N ASP A 213 -22.80 -0.36 6.22
CA ASP A 213 -24.19 -0.31 6.69
C ASP A 213 -24.43 0.99 7.48
N GLY A 214 -25.46 1.74 7.12
CA GLY A 214 -25.81 3.04 7.76
C GLY A 214 -25.33 4.29 7.03
N GLN A 215 -24.67 4.16 5.86
CA GLN A 215 -24.45 5.27 4.93
C GLN A 215 -25.64 5.41 3.97
N ASP A 216 -26.78 5.86 4.49
CA ASP A 216 -27.89 6.30 3.63
C ASP A 216 -27.57 7.71 3.08
N GLY A 217 -26.99 7.75 1.88
CA GLY A 217 -27.13 8.85 0.92
C GLY A 217 -26.78 10.29 1.33
N GLU A 218 -25.49 10.60 1.50
CA GLU A 218 -24.98 11.96 1.29
C GLU A 218 -23.60 11.85 0.60
N ASP A 219 -23.59 12.13 -0.71
CA ASP A 219 -22.52 12.86 -1.41
C ASP A 219 -22.80 12.80 -2.93
N THR A 220 -23.82 13.57 -3.34
CA THR A 220 -23.91 14.07 -4.71
C THR A 220 -23.85 15.59 -4.64
N ASP A 221 -22.85 16.13 -5.35
CA ASP A 221 -22.70 17.51 -5.82
C ASP A 221 -22.41 18.61 -4.78
N ASP A 222 -21.19 19.16 -4.82
CA ASP A 222 -20.91 20.53 -5.31
C ASP A 222 -19.52 21.02 -4.86
N ASP A 223 -18.51 20.93 -5.73
CA ASP A 223 -17.49 21.99 -5.81
C ASP A 223 -16.98 22.11 -7.25
N ALA A 224 -17.91 22.46 -8.14
CA ALA A 224 -17.61 23.04 -9.43
C ALA A 224 -18.09 24.50 -9.42
N GLY A 225 -17.20 25.42 -9.06
CA GLY A 225 -17.33 26.83 -9.46
C GLY A 225 -17.26 27.86 -8.34
N ALA A 226 -16.04 28.28 -8.03
CA ALA A 226 -15.79 29.65 -7.61
C ALA A 226 -14.63 30.22 -8.43
N GLU A 227 -14.97 30.72 -9.62
CA GLU A 227 -14.09 31.57 -10.42
C GLU A 227 -13.77 32.87 -9.68
N ALA A 228 -12.49 33.23 -9.79
CA ALA A 228 -11.94 34.57 -9.91
C ALA A 228 -12.92 35.76 -9.86
N THR A 229 -12.81 36.57 -8.81
CA THR A 229 -12.74 38.05 -8.92
C THR A 229 -12.12 38.64 -7.66
N GLU A 230 -10.86 39.10 -7.74
CA GLU A 230 -10.45 40.25 -6.94
C GLU A 230 -9.46 41.09 -7.75
N SER A 231 -10.04 41.92 -8.61
CA SER A 231 -9.38 43.07 -9.22
C SER A 231 -9.68 44.28 -8.34
N ALA A 232 -8.61 44.92 -7.85
CA ALA A 232 -8.47 46.35 -7.64
C ALA A 232 -9.55 47.09 -6.81
N ALA A 233 -9.18 47.52 -5.59
CA ALA A 233 -9.20 48.93 -5.21
C ALA A 233 -8.65 49.17 -3.79
N ALA A 234 -7.96 50.31 -3.69
CA ALA A 234 -7.81 51.20 -2.54
C ALA A 234 -6.64 50.99 -1.56
N GLY A 235 -5.76 52.00 -1.55
CA GLY A 235 -5.13 52.53 -0.33
C GLY A 235 -3.61 52.58 -0.35
#